data_AF-A0A150PPZ6-F1
#
_entry.id   AF-A0A150PPZ6-F1
#
_cell.length_a   1.000
_cell.length_b   1.000
_cell.length_c   1.000
_cell.angle_alpha   90.00
_cell.angle_beta   90.00
_cell.angle_gamma   90.00
#
_symmetry.space_group_name_H-M   'P 1'
#
loop_
_entity.id
_entity.type
_entity.pdbx_description
1 polymer ?
#
loop_
_entity_poly.entity_id
_entity_poly.type
_entity_poly.pdbx_seq_one_letter_code
_entity_poly.pdbx_strand_id
1 'polypeptide(L)'
;EWGRRIEAEYRSAAITQHLTLWLIQMGASPDLIDDGLRIVKDELAHARLSHRVHARAGGGALPALRRETLGLKGGDEPLEMAVARAGVEVFCLGETVAVPLFKVLREGCTVPVARRALDRILRDEVRHRDFGWTLLRYLLELPCAPAVRQLVERELHAMFARLRRSYMPPGGAKRATISDDDRVW
;
A
#
# COMPACT_ATOMS: atom_id res chain seq x y z
N GLU A 1 15.44 8.36 0.11
CA GLU A 1 14.22 7.65 0.56
C GLU A 1 12.95 8.27 0.01
N TRP A 2 12.68 9.56 0.29
CA TRP A 2 11.48 10.28 -0.14
C TRP A 2 11.15 10.19 -1.65
N GLY A 3 12.15 10.25 -2.54
CA GLY A 3 11.92 10.06 -3.98
C GLY A 3 11.32 8.69 -4.35
N ARG A 4 11.76 7.60 -3.70
CA ARG A 4 11.17 6.26 -3.90
C ARG A 4 9.76 6.19 -3.32
N ARG A 5 9.51 6.90 -2.22
CA ARG A 5 8.18 6.94 -1.60
C ARG A 5 7.17 7.60 -2.52
N ILE A 6 7.52 8.70 -3.20
CA ILE A 6 6.63 9.32 -4.21
C ILE A 6 6.17 8.28 -5.25
N GLU A 7 7.10 7.49 -5.81
CA GLU A 7 6.76 6.41 -6.74
C GLU A 7 5.85 5.36 -6.09
N ALA A 8 6.13 4.96 -4.84
CA ALA A 8 5.31 4.01 -4.10
C ALA A 8 3.87 4.51 -3.88
N GLU A 9 3.70 5.79 -3.52
CA GLU A 9 2.35 6.37 -3.31
C GLU A 9 1.55 6.44 -4.61
N TYR A 10 2.19 6.79 -5.73
CA TYR A 10 1.53 6.75 -7.05
C TYR A 10 1.11 5.33 -7.43
N ARG A 11 1.94 4.33 -7.11
CA ARG A 11 1.61 2.93 -7.34
C ARG A 11 0.47 2.48 -6.44
N SER A 12 0.46 2.85 -5.16
CA SER A 12 -0.63 2.52 -4.24
C SER A 12 -1.95 3.15 -4.70
N ALA A 13 -1.93 4.42 -5.09
CA ALA A 13 -3.10 5.10 -5.67
C ALA A 13 -3.64 4.37 -6.92
N ALA A 14 -2.76 3.97 -7.84
CA ALA A 14 -3.16 3.27 -9.06
C ALA A 14 -3.72 1.86 -8.79
N ILE A 15 -3.09 1.10 -7.90
CA ILE A 15 -3.56 -0.23 -7.48
C ILE A 15 -4.93 -0.12 -6.82
N THR A 16 -5.10 0.83 -5.91
CA THR A 16 -6.35 1.06 -5.20
C THR A 16 -7.46 1.51 -6.16
N GLN A 17 -7.14 2.40 -7.11
CA GLN A 17 -8.10 2.82 -8.13
C GLN A 17 -8.55 1.64 -9.01
N HIS A 18 -7.63 0.75 -9.38
CA HIS A 18 -7.97 -0.46 -10.14
C HIS A 18 -8.84 -1.40 -9.31
N LEU A 19 -8.50 -1.65 -8.04
CA LEU A 19 -9.34 -2.45 -7.15
C LEU A 19 -10.74 -1.84 -7.02
N THR A 20 -10.83 -0.52 -6.87
CA THR A 20 -12.10 0.21 -6.78
C THR A 20 -12.94 0.02 -8.04
N LEU A 21 -12.31 0.02 -9.23
CA LEU A 21 -12.99 -0.31 -10.48
C LEU A 21 -13.55 -1.75 -10.46
N TRP A 22 -12.78 -2.72 -9.96
CA TRP A 22 -13.27 -4.10 -9.82
C TRP A 22 -14.42 -4.22 -8.81
N LEU A 23 -14.39 -3.47 -7.71
CA LEU A 23 -15.51 -3.41 -6.77
C LEU A 23 -16.79 -2.87 -7.44
N ILE A 24 -16.67 -1.85 -8.28
CA ILE A 24 -17.79 -1.33 -9.08
C ILE A 24 -18.30 -2.41 -10.05
N GLN A 25 -17.39 -3.10 -10.77
CA GLN A 25 -17.75 -4.14 -11.73
C GLN A 25 -18.46 -5.35 -11.07
N MET A 26 -18.08 -5.69 -9.84
CA MET A 26 -18.74 -6.73 -9.03
C MET A 26 -20.09 -6.27 -8.47
N GLY A 27 -20.43 -4.98 -8.54
CA GLY A 27 -21.60 -4.43 -7.87
C GLY A 27 -21.48 -4.47 -6.35
N ALA A 28 -20.27 -4.21 -5.83
CA ALA A 28 -20.00 -4.23 -4.39
C ALA A 28 -20.79 -3.14 -3.63
N SER A 29 -20.79 -3.24 -2.29
CA SER A 29 -21.35 -2.19 -1.43
C SER A 29 -20.80 -0.80 -1.81
N PRO A 30 -21.67 0.23 -1.98
CA PRO A 30 -21.23 1.61 -2.22
C PRO A 30 -20.26 2.12 -1.15
N ASP A 31 -20.43 1.72 0.11
CA ASP A 31 -19.54 2.12 1.20
C ASP A 31 -18.10 1.65 0.98
N LEU A 32 -17.92 0.43 0.45
CA LEU A 32 -16.60 -0.11 0.09
C LEU A 32 -15.98 0.64 -1.10
N ILE A 33 -16.81 1.03 -2.07
CA ILE A 33 -16.36 1.80 -3.24
C ILE A 33 -15.92 3.19 -2.80
N ASP A 34 -16.69 3.86 -1.96
CA ASP A 34 -16.35 5.17 -1.40
C ASP A 34 -15.10 5.13 -0.53
N ASP A 35 -14.91 4.06 0.24
CA ASP A 35 -13.68 3.83 0.98
C ASP A 35 -12.47 3.68 0.06
N GLY A 36 -12.58 2.89 -1.02
CA GLY A 36 -11.52 2.75 -2.02
C GLY A 36 -11.17 4.09 -2.69
N LEU A 37 -12.17 4.88 -3.10
CA LEU A 37 -11.96 6.21 -3.68
C LEU A 37 -11.30 7.18 -2.69
N ARG A 38 -11.64 7.09 -1.41
CA ARG A 38 -11.03 7.88 -0.34
C ARG A 38 -9.56 7.53 -0.17
N ILE A 39 -9.19 6.25 -0.18
CA ILE A 39 -7.81 5.80 -0.12
C ILE A 39 -7.01 6.33 -1.31
N VAL A 40 -7.55 6.28 -2.53
CA VAL A 40 -6.88 6.88 -3.71
C VAL A 40 -6.54 8.36 -3.48
N LYS A 41 -7.45 9.13 -2.86
CA LYS A 41 -7.21 10.55 -2.53
C LYS A 41 -6.13 10.71 -1.46
N ASP A 42 -6.11 9.84 -0.46
CA ASP A 42 -5.09 9.83 0.58
C ASP A 42 -3.70 9.58 -0.03
N GLU A 43 -3.57 8.58 -0.91
CA GLU A 43 -2.28 8.24 -1.51
C GLU A 43 -1.74 9.33 -2.44
N LEU A 44 -2.63 10.00 -3.18
CA LEU A 44 -2.23 11.20 -3.92
C LEU A 44 -1.82 12.35 -2.99
N ALA A 45 -2.40 12.45 -1.78
CA ALA A 45 -1.95 13.40 -0.77
C ALA A 45 -0.60 13.01 -0.16
N HIS A 46 -0.36 11.71 0.08
CA HIS A 46 0.92 11.16 0.52
C HIS A 46 2.01 11.46 -0.51
N ALA A 47 1.74 11.25 -1.80
CA ALA A 47 2.67 11.55 -2.89
C ALA A 47 3.10 13.03 -2.87
N ARG A 48 2.12 13.95 -2.71
CA ARG A 48 2.36 15.39 -2.62
C ARG A 48 3.16 15.77 -1.36
N LEU A 49 2.86 15.15 -0.22
CA LEU A 49 3.62 15.36 1.03
C LEU A 49 5.07 14.90 0.85
N SER A 50 5.26 13.69 0.33
CA SER A 50 6.58 13.11 0.04
C SER A 50 7.39 13.95 -0.94
N HIS A 51 6.74 14.52 -1.96
CA HIS A 51 7.38 15.45 -2.89
C HIS A 51 7.87 16.73 -2.19
N ARG A 52 7.08 17.31 -1.28
CA ARG A 52 7.51 18.50 -0.52
C ARG A 52 8.72 18.20 0.36
N VAL A 53 8.74 17.03 1.00
CA VAL A 53 9.89 16.63 1.82
C VAL A 53 11.13 16.42 0.93
N HIS A 54 10.99 15.68 -0.16
CA HIS A 54 12.07 15.45 -1.14
C HIS A 54 12.68 16.76 -1.64
N ALA A 55 11.85 17.72 -2.07
CA ALA A 55 12.32 19.03 -2.52
C ALA A 55 13.02 19.80 -1.39
N ARG A 56 12.48 19.77 -0.16
CA ARG A 56 13.05 20.48 0.99
C ARG A 56 14.38 19.89 1.47
N ALA A 57 14.60 18.61 1.21
CA ALA A 57 15.85 17.90 1.44
C ALA A 57 16.89 18.12 0.33
N GLY A 58 16.59 18.96 -0.68
CA GLY A 58 17.48 19.18 -1.83
C GLY A 58 17.52 18.00 -2.80
N GLY A 59 16.48 17.15 -2.80
CA GLY A 59 16.39 15.99 -3.66
C GLY A 59 16.40 16.35 -5.14
N GLY A 60 17.18 15.61 -5.93
CA GLY A 60 17.31 15.80 -7.38
C GLY A 60 16.11 15.27 -8.17
N ALA A 61 16.33 15.07 -9.48
CA ALA A 61 15.32 14.57 -10.40
C ALA A 61 14.71 13.24 -9.90
N LEU A 62 13.40 13.12 -10.03
CA LEU A 62 12.68 11.90 -9.69
C LEU A 62 12.82 10.86 -10.81
N PRO A 63 12.93 9.56 -10.49
CA PRO A 63 12.84 8.52 -11.48
C PRO A 63 11.45 8.55 -12.14
N ALA A 64 11.39 8.13 -13.40
CA ALA A 64 10.12 7.93 -14.08
C ALA A 64 9.29 6.86 -13.37
N LEU A 65 7.97 7.05 -13.32
CA LEU A 65 7.06 6.03 -12.81
C LEU A 65 7.18 4.77 -13.69
N ARG A 66 7.37 3.62 -13.04
CA ARG A 66 7.31 2.31 -13.69
C ARG A 66 5.86 1.97 -14.03
N ARG A 67 5.41 2.43 -15.20
CA ARG A 67 4.00 2.35 -15.67
C ARG A 67 3.49 0.91 -15.69
N GLU A 68 4.35 -0.05 -15.98
CA GLU A 68 4.06 -1.48 -15.97
C GLU A 68 3.69 -2.04 -14.59
N THR A 69 3.94 -1.26 -13.53
CA THR A 69 3.55 -1.60 -12.14
C THR A 69 2.30 -0.85 -11.67
N LEU A 70 1.75 0.05 -12.48
CA LEU A 70 0.60 0.90 -12.12
C LEU A 70 -0.72 0.20 -12.43
N GLY A 71 -1.03 -0.85 -11.67
CA GLY A 71 -2.30 -1.53 -11.74
C GLY A 71 -2.23 -2.97 -11.27
N LEU A 72 -3.40 -3.52 -10.98
CA LEU A 72 -3.56 -4.94 -10.72
C LEU A 72 -3.47 -5.73 -12.03
N LYS A 73 -2.94 -6.94 -11.95
CA LYS A 73 -2.95 -7.89 -13.05
C LYS A 73 -4.19 -8.76 -12.92
N GLY A 74 -5.08 -8.66 -13.91
CA GLY A 74 -6.14 -9.64 -14.08
C GLY A 74 -5.58 -10.96 -14.65
N GLY A 75 -6.40 -11.99 -14.63
CA GLY A 75 -6.17 -13.25 -15.32
C GLY A 75 -7.52 -13.88 -15.68
N ASP A 76 -7.49 -15.12 -16.15
CA ASP A 76 -8.71 -15.88 -16.51
C ASP A 76 -9.48 -16.41 -15.28
N GLU A 77 -9.29 -15.78 -14.11
CA GLU A 77 -9.98 -16.15 -12.86
C GLU A 77 -11.27 -15.33 -12.66
N PRO A 78 -12.22 -15.84 -11.86
CA PRO A 78 -13.39 -15.06 -11.45
C PRO A 78 -12.97 -13.75 -10.76
N LEU A 79 -13.71 -12.67 -11.03
CA LEU A 79 -13.38 -11.34 -10.54
C LEU A 79 -13.26 -11.29 -9.02
N GLU A 80 -14.14 -11.98 -8.29
CA GLU A 80 -14.13 -12.07 -6.83
C GLU A 80 -12.81 -12.64 -6.30
N MET A 81 -12.19 -13.57 -7.03
CA MET A 81 -10.90 -14.16 -6.63
C MET A 81 -9.74 -13.19 -6.85
N ALA A 82 -9.77 -12.45 -7.96
CA ALA A 82 -8.80 -11.39 -8.21
C ALA A 82 -8.92 -10.26 -7.16
N VAL A 83 -10.14 -9.86 -6.81
CA VAL A 83 -10.45 -8.89 -5.74
C VAL A 83 -9.97 -9.42 -4.39
N ALA A 84 -10.28 -10.67 -4.03
CA ALA A 84 -9.84 -11.28 -2.77
C ALA A 84 -8.31 -11.30 -2.65
N ARG A 85 -7.62 -11.73 -3.71
CA ARG A 85 -6.16 -11.78 -3.79
C ARG A 85 -5.54 -10.41 -3.59
N ALA A 86 -6.03 -9.40 -4.32
CA ALA A 86 -5.56 -8.03 -4.20
C ALA A 86 -5.85 -7.44 -2.81
N GLY A 87 -7.07 -7.62 -2.29
CA GLY A 87 -7.48 -7.14 -0.97
C GLY A 87 -6.62 -7.73 0.16
N VAL A 88 -6.38 -9.04 0.13
CA VAL A 88 -5.57 -9.71 1.15
C VAL A 88 -4.10 -9.28 1.04
N GLU A 89 -3.51 -9.34 -0.15
CA GLU A 89 -2.08 -9.11 -0.30
C GLU A 89 -1.71 -7.64 -0.08
N VAL A 90 -2.48 -6.71 -0.63
CA VAL A 90 -2.18 -5.27 -0.53
C VAL A 90 -2.64 -4.72 0.82
N PHE A 91 -3.89 -4.93 1.20
CA PHE A 91 -4.48 -4.22 2.35
C PHE A 91 -4.42 -5.00 3.67
N CYS A 92 -4.78 -6.29 3.67
CA CYS A 92 -4.70 -7.06 4.91
C CYS A 92 -3.25 -7.28 5.35
N LEU A 93 -2.36 -7.59 4.41
CA LEU A 93 -0.96 -7.91 4.69
C LEU A 93 -0.04 -6.70 4.52
N GLY A 94 -0.07 -6.04 3.35
CA GLY A 94 0.78 -4.89 3.04
C GLY A 94 0.64 -3.77 4.06
N GLU A 95 -0.56 -3.22 4.21
CA GLU A 95 -0.77 -2.07 5.11
C GLU A 95 -0.61 -2.41 6.59
N THR A 96 -0.92 -3.66 7.00
CA THR A 96 -0.62 -4.12 8.37
C THR A 96 0.88 -4.05 8.67
N VAL A 97 1.73 -4.42 7.72
CA VAL A 97 3.19 -4.39 7.90
C VAL A 97 3.79 -3.00 7.66
N ALA A 98 3.13 -2.15 6.87
CA ALA A 98 3.57 -0.77 6.64
C ALA A 98 3.56 0.08 7.93
N VAL A 99 2.52 -0.05 8.76
CA VAL A 99 2.36 0.73 10.00
C VAL A 99 3.59 0.69 10.94
N PRO A 100 4.11 -0.48 11.38
CA PRO A 100 5.29 -0.53 12.25
C PRO A 100 6.55 0.02 11.57
N LEU A 101 6.68 -0.10 10.24
CA LEU A 101 7.83 0.45 9.52
C LEU A 101 7.83 1.98 9.51
N PHE A 102 6.66 2.59 9.27
CA PHE A 102 6.54 4.04 9.36
C PHE A 102 6.73 4.56 10.78
N LYS A 103 6.37 3.77 11.80
CA LYS A 103 6.64 4.11 13.20
C LYS A 103 8.15 4.21 13.45
N VAL A 104 8.94 3.25 12.96
CA VAL A 104 10.41 3.28 13.07
C VAL A 104 11.01 4.49 12.35
N LEU A 105 10.54 4.81 11.13
CA LEU A 105 10.99 6.01 10.40
C LEU A 105 10.67 7.29 11.17
N ARG A 106 9.51 7.35 11.83
CA ARG A 106 9.08 8.51 12.59
C ARG A 106 9.91 8.74 13.86
N GLU A 107 10.38 7.69 14.53
CA GLU A 107 11.11 7.79 15.80
C GLU A 107 12.39 8.62 15.68
N GLY A 108 13.13 8.47 14.57
CA GLY A 108 14.36 9.20 14.29
C GLY A 108 14.16 10.56 13.60
N CYS A 109 13.03 10.75 12.92
CA CYS A 109 12.75 11.95 12.15
C CYS A 109 12.61 13.16 13.09
N THR A 110 13.28 14.28 12.81
CA THR A 110 13.16 15.54 13.56
C THR A 110 12.80 16.73 12.68
N VAL A 111 13.00 16.63 11.37
CA VAL A 111 12.70 17.70 10.43
C VAL A 111 11.18 17.93 10.34
N PRO A 112 10.68 19.16 10.59
CA PRO A 112 9.23 19.39 10.74
C PRO A 112 8.38 19.01 9.52
N VAL A 113 8.87 19.23 8.30
CA VAL A 113 8.12 18.88 7.08
C VAL A 113 8.00 17.36 6.90
N ALA A 114 9.05 16.63 7.25
CA ALA A 114 9.09 15.17 7.20
C ALA A 114 8.21 14.57 8.30
N ARG A 115 8.31 15.08 9.54
CA ARG A 115 7.45 14.66 10.65
C ARG A 115 5.97 14.78 10.32
N ARG A 116 5.54 15.93 9.78
CA ARG A 116 4.14 16.15 9.38
C ARG A 116 3.69 15.18 8.28
N ALA A 117 4.57 14.84 7.34
CA ALA A 117 4.26 13.86 6.30
C ALA A 117 4.07 12.46 6.91
N LEU A 118 5.02 12.01 7.73
CA LEU A 118 4.94 10.71 8.41
C LEU A 118 3.74 10.61 9.36
N ASP A 119 3.41 11.67 10.10
CA ASP A 119 2.24 11.73 10.98
C ASP A 119 0.93 11.56 10.20
N ARG A 120 0.82 12.20 9.03
CA ARG A 120 -0.37 12.06 8.17
C ARG A 120 -0.46 10.66 7.58
N ILE A 121 0.63 10.16 7.01
CA ILE A 121 0.71 8.81 6.41
C ILE A 121 0.30 7.77 7.45
N LEU A 122 0.97 7.74 8.62
CA LEU A 122 0.67 6.78 9.69
C LEU A 122 -0.79 6.77 10.14
N ARG A 123 -1.44 7.94 10.18
CA ARG A 123 -2.86 8.04 10.54
C ARG A 123 -3.73 7.38 9.47
N ASP A 124 -3.39 7.58 8.20
CA ASP A 124 -4.17 7.07 7.08
C ASP A 124 -3.98 5.57 6.88
N GLU A 125 -2.76 5.05 7.10
CA GLU A 125 -2.45 3.63 6.94
C GLU A 125 -3.30 2.71 7.83
N VAL A 126 -3.68 3.18 9.02
CA VAL A 126 -4.58 2.43 9.91
C VAL A 126 -5.92 2.16 9.21
N ARG A 127 -6.46 3.18 8.53
CA ARG A 127 -7.71 3.04 7.78
C ARG A 127 -7.52 2.20 6.52
N HIS A 128 -6.39 2.29 5.83
CA HIS A 128 -6.11 1.51 4.63
C HIS A 128 -6.03 0.01 4.96
N ARG A 129 -5.39 -0.31 6.08
CA ARG A 129 -5.42 -1.65 6.69
C ARG A 129 -6.84 -2.11 6.98
N ASP A 130 -7.64 -1.29 7.66
CA ASP A 130 -9.00 -1.64 8.08
C ASP A 130 -9.94 -1.87 6.87
N PHE A 131 -9.71 -1.15 5.77
CA PHE A 131 -10.39 -1.39 4.49
C PHE A 131 -10.14 -2.82 3.98
N GLY A 132 -8.91 -3.32 4.02
CA GLY A 132 -8.60 -4.70 3.61
C GLY A 132 -9.39 -5.75 4.38
N TRP A 133 -9.44 -5.61 5.71
CA TRP A 133 -10.19 -6.52 6.57
C TRP A 133 -11.71 -6.40 6.37
N THR A 134 -12.21 -5.19 6.12
CA THR A 134 -13.63 -4.95 5.80
C THR A 134 -14.00 -5.57 4.46
N LEU A 135 -13.16 -5.42 3.43
CA LEU A 135 -13.33 -6.05 2.13
C LEU A 135 -13.32 -7.58 2.24
N LEU A 136 -12.36 -8.16 2.98
CA LEU A 136 -12.31 -9.61 3.16
C LEU A 136 -13.56 -10.14 3.85
N ARG A 137 -14.04 -9.45 4.89
CA ARG A 137 -15.30 -9.81 5.57
C ARG A 137 -16.49 -9.75 4.61
N TYR A 138 -16.60 -8.69 3.82
CA TYR A 138 -17.64 -8.55 2.79
C TYR A 138 -17.63 -9.74 1.81
N LEU A 139 -16.45 -10.12 1.30
CA LEU A 139 -16.32 -11.27 0.39
C LEU A 139 -16.71 -12.61 1.06
N LEU A 140 -16.49 -12.74 2.37
CA LEU A 140 -16.86 -13.93 3.14
C LEU A 140 -18.36 -14.01 3.48
N GLU A 141 -19.13 -12.96 3.21
CA GLU A 141 -20.59 -12.92 3.32
C GLU A 141 -21.28 -13.24 1.97
N LEU A 142 -20.51 -13.28 0.87
CA LEU A 142 -21.01 -13.61 -0.47
C LEU A 142 -20.98 -15.13 -0.76
N PRO A 143 -21.71 -15.61 -1.78
CA PRO A 143 -21.65 -17.02 -2.20
C PRO A 143 -20.26 -17.54 -2.58
N CYS A 144 -19.31 -16.64 -2.91
CA CYS A 144 -17.93 -16.99 -3.24
C CYS A 144 -17.06 -17.33 -2.01
N ALA A 145 -17.57 -17.16 -0.78
CA ALA A 145 -16.81 -17.34 0.46
C ALA A 145 -16.00 -18.65 0.56
N PRO A 146 -16.52 -19.84 0.17
CA PRO A 146 -15.72 -21.07 0.19
C PRO A 146 -14.48 -20.99 -0.72
N ALA A 147 -14.62 -20.41 -1.91
CA ALA A 147 -13.53 -20.22 -2.86
C ALA A 147 -12.51 -19.18 -2.36
N VAL A 148 -12.99 -18.10 -1.72
CA VAL A 148 -12.12 -17.09 -1.08
C VAL A 148 -11.26 -17.74 0.01
N ARG A 149 -11.85 -18.54 0.90
CA ARG A 149 -11.11 -19.26 1.95
C ARG A 149 -10.04 -20.17 1.36
N GLN A 150 -10.41 -20.98 0.37
CA GLN A 150 -9.48 -21.88 -0.29
C GLN A 150 -8.33 -21.14 -0.99
N LEU A 151 -8.61 -20.00 -1.63
CA LEU A 151 -7.60 -19.15 -2.25
C LEU A 151 -6.61 -18.64 -1.20
N VAL A 152 -7.11 -18.07 -0.11
CA VAL A 152 -6.26 -17.51 0.95
C VAL A 152 -5.41 -18.61 1.56
N GLU A 153 -5.99 -19.73 1.96
CA GLU A 153 -5.26 -20.86 2.55
C GLU A 153 -4.14 -21.38 1.64
N ARG A 154 -4.44 -21.54 0.34
CA ARG A 154 -3.48 -22.02 -0.65
C ARG A 154 -2.31 -21.06 -0.85
N GLU A 155 -2.56 -19.75 -0.76
CA GLU A 155 -1.60 -18.75 -1.24
C GLU A 155 -0.96 -17.89 -0.16
N LEU A 156 -1.47 -17.93 1.07
CA LEU A 156 -1.01 -17.08 2.17
C LEU A 156 0.50 -17.17 2.37
N HIS A 157 1.08 -18.38 2.28
CA HIS A 157 2.53 -18.57 2.37
C HIS A 157 3.28 -17.83 1.24
N ALA A 158 2.78 -17.90 0.01
CA ALA A 158 3.39 -17.21 -1.13
C ALA A 158 3.23 -15.69 -1.03
N MET A 159 2.10 -15.20 -0.53
CA MET A 159 1.85 -13.78 -0.25
C MET A 159 2.84 -13.26 0.80
N PHE A 160 3.02 -13.96 1.93
CA PHE A 160 4.04 -13.60 2.93
C PHE A 160 5.46 -13.62 2.36
N ALA A 161 5.79 -14.60 1.50
CA ALA A 161 7.10 -14.66 0.87
C ALA A 161 7.33 -13.45 -0.07
N ARG A 162 6.30 -12.99 -0.81
CA ARG A 162 6.36 -11.77 -1.61
C ARG A 162 6.51 -10.53 -0.73
N LEU A 163 5.70 -10.40 0.31
CA LEU A 163 5.76 -9.29 1.28
C LEU A 163 7.15 -9.16 1.90
N ARG A 164 7.73 -10.28 2.35
CA ARG A 164 9.08 -10.30 2.92
C ARG A 164 10.14 -9.86 1.90
N ARG A 165 10.03 -10.26 0.63
CA ARG A 165 10.96 -9.79 -0.41
C ARG A 165 10.83 -8.30 -0.69
N SER A 166 9.62 -7.75 -0.62
CA SER A 166 9.37 -6.32 -0.81
C SER A 166 10.02 -5.45 0.26
N TYR A 167 9.98 -5.88 1.53
CA TYR A 167 10.57 -5.13 2.65
C TYR A 167 12.00 -5.54 3.01
N MET A 168 12.43 -6.74 2.64
CA MET A 168 13.77 -7.27 2.86
C MET A 168 14.34 -7.87 1.56
N PRO A 169 14.65 -7.03 0.55
CA PRO A 169 15.25 -7.52 -0.69
C PRO A 169 16.61 -8.19 -0.40
N PRO A 170 17.02 -9.21 -1.18
CA PRO A 170 18.31 -9.88 -1.01
C PRO A 170 19.48 -8.87 -0.97
N GLY A 171 20.29 -8.90 0.09
CA GLY A 171 21.37 -7.93 0.33
C GLY A 171 20.96 -6.65 1.07
N GLY A 172 19.67 -6.46 1.37
CA GLY A 172 19.15 -5.27 2.08
C GLY A 172 19.72 -5.09 3.49
N ALA A 173 20.05 -6.18 4.20
CA ALA A 173 20.67 -6.12 5.53
C ALA A 173 22.06 -5.44 5.53
N LYS A 174 22.81 -5.50 4.41
CA LYS A 174 24.10 -4.80 4.26
C LYS A 174 23.95 -3.30 3.89
N ARG A 175 22.74 -2.87 3.52
CA ARG A 175 22.39 -1.48 3.12
C ARG A 175 21.58 -0.73 4.19
N ALA A 176 21.23 -1.38 5.30
CA ALA A 176 20.21 -0.95 6.25
C ALA A 176 20.68 0.04 7.33
N THR A 177 21.79 0.75 7.12
CA THR A 177 22.17 1.87 7.98
C THR A 177 21.77 3.17 7.31
N ILE A 178 20.58 3.68 7.66
CA ILE A 178 20.24 5.08 7.43
C ILE A 178 21.24 5.90 8.27
N SER A 179 22.00 6.78 7.61
CA SER A 179 22.93 7.68 8.31
C SER A 179 22.16 8.53 9.31
N ASP A 180 22.82 9.03 10.36
CA ASP A 180 22.13 9.88 11.34
C ASP A 180 21.61 11.18 10.68
N ASP A 181 22.30 11.69 9.66
CA ASP A 181 21.86 12.83 8.84
C ASP A 181 20.62 12.53 7.99
N ASP A 182 20.49 11.32 7.46
CA ASP A 182 19.28 10.92 6.73
C ASP A 182 18.15 10.55 7.70
N ARG A 183 18.47 10.07 8.91
CA ARG A 183 17.49 9.62 9.91
C ARG A 183 16.61 10.75 10.42
N VAL A 184 17.11 11.98 10.41
CA VAL A 184 16.32 13.15 10.82
C VAL A 184 15.24 13.54 9.80
N TRP A 185 15.30 13.01 8.57
CA TRP A 185 14.34 13.22 7.48
C TRP A 185 13.39 12.04 7.31
#